data_AF-A0AAN0NDN5-F1
#
_entry.id   AF-A0AAN0NDN5-F1
#
_cell.length_a   1.000
_cell.length_b   1.000
_cell.length_c   1.000
_cell.angle_alpha   90.00
_cell.angle_beta   90.00
_cell.angle_gamma   90.00
#
_symmetry.space_group_name_H-M   'P 1'
#
loop_
_entity.id
_entity.type
_entity.pdbx_description
1 polymer ?
#
loop_
_entity_poly.entity_id
_entity_poly.type
_entity_poly.pdbx_seq_one_letter_code
_entity_poly.pdbx_strand_id
1 'polypeptide(L)' 'MDKHRVFMMEALDLARQAMRGGDEPFGALLVKDGKCVATSMNRIKSFTDPTMHA' A
#
# COMPACT_ATOMS: atom_id res chain seq x y z
N MET A 1 19.91 -8.56 -2.21
CA MET A 1 19.12 -7.36 -1.86
C MET A 1 18.35 -7.69 -0.59
N ASP A 2 18.29 -6.79 0.39
CA ASP A 2 17.50 -7.01 1.61
C ASP A 2 16.02 -7.24 1.23
N LYS A 3 15.41 -8.35 1.69
CA LYS A 3 14.00 -8.68 1.39
C LYS A 3 13.05 -7.59 1.84
N HIS A 4 13.32 -6.93 2.97
CA HIS A 4 12.52 -5.79 3.42
C HIS A 4 12.59 -4.64 2.42
N ARG A 5 13.75 -4.39 1.82
CA ARG A 5 13.90 -3.34 0.80
C ARG A 5 13.08 -3.64 -0.45
N VAL A 6 12.99 -4.90 -0.89
CA VAL A 6 12.16 -5.31 -2.03
C VAL A 6 10.69 -5.01 -1.75
N PHE A 7 10.17 -5.50 -0.63
CA PHE A 7 8.79 -5.24 -0.24
C PHE A 7 8.50 -3.76 0.00
N MET A 8 9.42 -3.01 0.61
CA MET A 8 9.24 -1.57 0.78
C MET A 8 9.15 -0.82 -0.55
N MET A 9 9.83 -1.26 -1.61
CA MET A 9 9.66 -0.65 -2.93
C MET A 9 8.25 -0.91 -3.51
N GLU A 10 7.68 -2.10 -3.28
CA GLU A 10 6.31 -2.42 -3.67
C GLU A 10 5.28 -1.58 -2.88
N ALA A 11 5.45 -1.43 -1.56
CA ALA A 11 4.61 -0.58 -0.73
C ALA A 11 4.65 0.90 -1.18
N LEU A 12 5.82 1.37 -1.60
CA LEU A 12 5.98 2.72 -2.16
C LEU A 12 5.29 2.88 -3.52
N ASP A 13 5.20 1.83 -4.33
CA ASP A 13 4.42 1.90 -5.57
C ASP A 13 2.92 2.01 -5.29
N LEU A 14 2.40 1.25 -4.32
CA LEU A 14 1.02 1.36 -3.84
C LEU A 14 0.71 2.77 -3.30
N ALA A 15 1.63 3.36 -2.53
CA ALA A 15 1.51 4.75 -2.06
C ALA A 15 1.42 5.76 -3.22
N ARG A 16 2.22 5.56 -4.28
CA ARG A 16 2.14 6.39 -5.49
C ARG A 16 0.82 6.18 -6.24
N GLN A 17 0.26 4.96 -6.24
CA GLN A 17 -1.05 4.67 -6.82
C GLN A 17 -2.17 5.41 -6.07
N ALA A 18 -2.18 5.38 -4.74
CA ALA A 18 -3.14 6.14 -3.93
C ALA A 18 -3.09 7.64 -4.25
N MET A 19 -1.88 8.22 -4.31
CA MET A 19 -1.68 9.62 -4.69
C MET A 19 -2.23 9.95 -6.08
N ARG A 20 -2.00 9.09 -7.07
CA ARG A 20 -2.56 9.25 -8.42
C ARG A 20 -4.09 9.10 -8.44
N GLY A 21 -4.64 8.34 -7.50
CA GLY A 21 -6.08 8.17 -7.29
C GLY A 21 -6.77 9.30 -6.52
N GLY A 22 -6.02 10.27 -6.00
CA GLY A 22 -6.55 11.40 -5.22
C GLY A 22 -6.57 11.19 -3.71
N ASP A 23 -6.03 10.07 -3.23
CA ASP A 23 -5.89 9.73 -1.82
C ASP A 23 -4.49 10.12 -1.28
N GLU A 24 -4.32 10.18 0.05
CA GLU A 24 -3.00 10.34 0.66
C GLU A 24 -2.05 9.17 0.32
N PRO A 25 -0.73 9.42 0.17
CA PRO A 25 0.23 8.45 -0.37
C PRO A 25 0.64 7.38 0.65
N PHE A 26 -0.29 6.49 1.02
CA PHE A 26 -0.01 5.33 1.86
C PHE A 26 -0.29 4.03 1.13
N GLY A 27 0.64 3.08 1.27
CA GLY A 27 0.55 1.74 0.72
C GLY A 27 1.12 0.74 1.71
N ALA A 28 0.52 -0.44 1.76
CA ALA A 28 0.87 -1.51 2.68
C ALA A 28 0.79 -2.87 2.00
N LEU A 29 1.55 -3.82 2.52
CA LEU A 29 1.51 -5.21 2.11
C LEU A 29 1.76 -6.12 3.31
N LEU A 30 1.12 -7.28 3.30
CA LEU A 30 1.27 -8.31 4.33
C LEU A 30 2.15 -9.43 3.77
N VAL A 31 3.26 -9.71 4.43
CA VAL A 31 4.17 -10.82 4.07
C VAL A 31 4.02 -11.96 5.05
N LYS A 32 3.82 -13.17 4.53
CA LYS A 32 3.85 -14.42 5.30
C LYS A 32 4.76 -15.42 4.59
N ASP A 33 5.68 -16.03 5.34
CA ASP A 33 6.62 -17.03 4.81
C ASP A 33 7.42 -16.53 3.59
N GLY A 34 7.78 -15.24 3.60
CA GLY A 34 8.53 -14.60 2.52
C GLY A 34 7.73 -14.32 1.25
N LYS A 35 6.40 -14.44 1.28
CA LYS A 35 5.49 -14.13 0.16
C LYS A 35 4.51 -13.04 0.55
N CYS A 36 4.24 -12.12 -0.36
CA CYS A 36 3.16 -11.16 -0.21
C CYS A 36 1.81 -11.89 -0.33
N VAL A 37 0.96 -11.78 0.69
CA VAL A 37 -0.36 -12.43 0.74
C VAL A 37 -1.52 -11.44 0.64
N ALA A 38 -1.27 -10.16 0.90
CA ALA A 38 -2.25 -9.10 0.71
C ALA A 38 -1.54 -7.76 0.43
N THR A 39 -2.20 -6.88 -0.31
CA THR A 39 -1.77 -5.51 -0.59
C THR A 39 -2.94 -4.57 -0.40
N SER A 40 -2.67 -3.36 0.06
CA SER A 40 -3.67 -2.31 0.22
C SER A 40 -3.03 -0.93 0.05
N MET A 41 -3.88 0.05 -0.24
CA MET A 41 -3.49 1.44 -0.37
C MET A 41 -4.62 2.31 0.17
N ASN A 42 -4.28 3.52 0.63
CA ASN A 42 -5.28 4.45 1.15
C ASN A 42 -6.34 4.76 0.10
N ARG A 43 -7.60 4.71 0.53
CA ARG A 43 -8.80 4.92 -0.30
C ARG A 43 -9.86 5.76 0.41
N ILE A 44 -9.50 6.46 1.48
CA ILE A 44 -10.44 7.22 2.31
C ILE A 44 -11.27 8.21 1.49
N LYS A 45 -10.63 8.98 0.61
CA LYS A 45 -11.31 10.00 -0.21
C LYS A 45 -12.03 9.34 -1.38
N SER A 46 -11.38 8.42 -2.07
CA SER A 46 -11.99 7.76 -3.24
C SER A 46 -13.22 6.93 -2.88
N PHE A 47 -13.30 6.39 -1.67
CA PHE A 47 -14.46 5.63 -1.17
C PHE A 47 -15.33 6.42 -0.20
N THR A 48 -14.92 7.63 0.20
CA THR A 48 -15.61 8.44 1.24
C THR A 48 -15.84 7.63 2.52
N ASP A 49 -14.85 6.81 2.90
CA ASP A 49 -14.89 5.93 4.05
C ASP A 49 -13.63 6.12 4.89
N PRO A 50 -13.72 6.70 6.11
CA PRO A 50 -12.56 6.98 6.95
C PRO A 50 -11.82 5.72 7.44
N THR A 51 -12.38 4.52 7.25
CA THR A 51 -11.75 3.25 7.64
C THR A 51 -10.88 2.64 6.54
N MET A 52 -10.96 3.15 5.31
CA MET A 52 -10.26 2.61 4.13
C MET A 52 -8.79 3.04 4.05
N HIS A 53 -8.05 2.78 5.13
CA HIS A 53 -6.60 2.92 5.19
C HIS A 53 -5.88 1.80 4.41
N ALA A 54 -4.58 2.01 4.18
CA ALA A 54 -3.68 0.98 3.67
C ALA A 54 -3.50 -0.15 4.69
#